data_AF-A0A931RHC2-F1
#
_entry.id   AF-A0A931RHC2-F1
#
_cell.length_a   1.000
_cell.length_b   1.000
_cell.length_c   1.000
_cell.angle_alpha   90.00
_cell.angle_beta   90.00
_cell.angle_gamma   90.00
#
_symmetry.space_group_name_H-M   'P 1'
#
loop_
_entity.id
_entity.type
_entity.pdbx_description
1 polymer ?
#
loop_
_entity_poly.entity_id
_entity_poly.type
_entity_poly.pdbx_seq_one_letter_code
_entity_poly.pdbx_strand_id
1 'polypeptide(L)' 'AILYAALNGFLDDVELQKMKEFENKFIDYLEKRHEEDILESIRASGELLKEAEDSLKSAILAFKRAFIL' A
#
# COMPACT_ATOMS: atom_id res chain seq x y z
N ALA A 1 1.55 -5.88 -0.71
CA ALA A 1 0.81 -4.61 -0.57
C ALA A 1 -0.33 -4.45 -1.60
N ILE A 2 -0.05 -4.49 -2.91
CA ILE A 2 -1.09 -4.28 -3.96
C ILE A 2 -2.24 -5.29 -3.88
N LEU A 3 -1.92 -6.58 -3.75
CA LEU A 3 -2.93 -7.63 -3.59
C LEU A 3 -3.81 -7.39 -2.36
N TYR A 4 -3.20 -6.98 -1.25
CA TYR A 4 -3.94 -6.62 -0.04
C TYR A 4 -4.88 -5.45 -0.29
N ALA A 5 -4.41 -4.41 -0.98
CA ALA A 5 -5.23 -3.26 -1.34
C ALA A 5 -6.43 -3.66 -2.21
N ALA A 6 -6.20 -4.51 -3.21
CA ALA A 6 -7.24 -5.03 -4.10
C ALA A 6 -8.29 -5.88 -3.37
N LEU A 7 -7.85 -6.84 -2.55
CA LEU A 7 -8.74 -7.76 -1.83
C LEU A 7 -9.62 -7.07 -0.78
N ASN A 8 -9.19 -5.91 -0.28
CA ASN A 8 -9.94 -5.12 0.71
C ASN A 8 -10.69 -3.93 0.08
N GLY A 9 -10.86 -3.91 -1.24
CA GLY A 9 -11.65 -2.88 -1.94
C GLY A 9 -11.03 -1.49 -1.95
N PHE A 10 -9.75 -1.35 -1.58
CA PHE A 10 -9.07 -0.06 -1.60
C PHE A 10 -8.78 0.44 -3.01
N LEU A 11 -8.93 -0.38 -4.06
CA LEU A 11 -8.62 0.03 -5.43
C LEU A 11 -9.89 0.30 -6.27
N ASP A 12 -11.07 0.19 -5.67
CA ASP A 12 -12.36 0.24 -6.39
C ASP A 12 -12.66 1.60 -7.04
N ASP A 13 -12.08 2.68 -6.51
CA ASP A 13 -12.18 4.06 -6.99
C ASP A 13 -11.01 4.49 -7.90
N VAL A 14 -10.06 3.59 -8.16
CA VAL A 14 -8.93 3.87 -9.06
C VAL A 14 -9.33 3.53 -10.49
N GLU A 15 -9.33 4.53 -11.37
CA GLU A 15 -9.60 4.34 -12.79
C GLU A 15 -8.64 3.31 -13.41
N LEU A 16 -9.18 2.40 -14.25
CA LEU A 16 -8.42 1.31 -14.86
C LEU A 16 -7.15 1.80 -15.60
N GLN A 17 -7.25 2.93 -16.30
CA GLN A 17 -6.13 3.51 -17.04
C GLN A 17 -5.01 4.03 -16.13
N LYS A 18 -5.33 4.39 -14.89
CA LYS A 18 -4.38 4.88 -13.88
C LYS A 18 -3.80 3.76 -13.00
N MET A 19 -4.33 2.53 -13.10
CA MET A 19 -3.94 1.41 -12.23
C MET A 19 -2.44 1.12 -12.27
N LYS A 20 -1.83 1.13 -13.46
CA LYS A 20 -0.39 0.84 -13.58
C LYS A 20 0.48 1.92 -12.96
N GLU A 21 0.05 3.18 -13.10
CA GLU A 21 0.72 4.32 -12.47
C GLU A 21 0.56 4.28 -10.95
N PHE A 22 -0.64 3.98 -10.47
CA PHE A 22 -0.94 3.81 -9.04
C PHE A 22 -0.03 2.75 -8.43
N GLU A 23 0.05 1.56 -9.03
CA GLU A 23 0.88 0.46 -8.55
C GLU A 23 2.35 0.90 -8.40
N ASN A 24 2.94 1.46 -9.46
CA ASN A 24 4.34 1.87 -9.45
C ASN A 24 4.61 2.95 -8.39
N LYS A 25 3.75 3.97 -8.32
CA LYS A 25 3.92 5.08 -7.37
C LYS A 25 3.66 4.65 -5.93
N PHE A 26 2.73 3.72 -5.70
CA PHE A 26 2.43 3.22 -4.36
C PHE A 26 3.58 2.36 -3.83
N ILE A 27 4.17 1.50 -4.67
CA ILE A 27 5.37 0.74 -4.28
C ILE A 27 6.53 1.68 -3.96
N ASP A 28 6.82 2.67 -4.82
CA ASP A 28 7.87 3.67 -4.57
C ASP A 28 7.62 4.45 -3.27
N TYR A 29 6.35 4.79 -2.99
CA TYR A 29 5.96 5.43 -1.73
C TYR A 29 6.24 4.56 -0.51
N LEU A 30 5.91 3.26 -0.58
CA LEU A 30 6.18 2.31 0.51
C LEU A 30 7.68 2.12 0.71
N GLU A 31 8.47 1.95 -0.34
CA GLU A 31 9.94 1.81 -0.24
C GLU A 31 10.59 3.07 0.36
N LYS A 32 10.09 4.27 0.04
CA LYS A 32 10.67 5.53 0.53
C LYS A 32 10.25 5.91 1.95
N ARG A 33 9.05 5.51 2.37
CA ARG A 33 8.44 6.03 3.61
C ARG A 33 8.05 4.96 4.62
N HIS A 34 7.96 3.72 4.18
CA HIS A 34 7.48 2.60 4.98
C HIS A 34 8.33 1.33 4.84
N GLU A 35 9.62 1.50 4.55
CA GLU A 35 10.56 0.37 4.44
C GLU A 35 10.63 -0.40 5.77
N GLU A 36 10.77 0.29 6.90
CA GLU A 36 10.99 -0.36 8.20
C GLU A 36 9.70 -0.89 8.85
N ASP A 37 8.63 -0.09 8.90
CA ASP A 37 7.41 -0.41 9.65
C ASP A 37 6.47 -1.37 8.91
N ILE A 38 6.58 -1.45 7.57
CA ILE A 38 5.74 -2.35 6.75
C ILE A 38 6.60 -3.39 6.04
N LEU A 39 7.51 -2.97 5.15
CA LEU A 39 8.14 -3.90 4.21
C LEU A 39 9.13 -4.85 4.90
N GLU A 40 10.01 -4.33 5.75
CA GLU A 40 10.96 -5.13 6.53
C GLU A 40 10.24 -5.99 7.57
N SER A 41 9.22 -5.45 8.25
CA SER A 41 8.40 -6.23 9.18
C SER A 41 7.81 -7.49 8.52
N ILE A 42 7.26 -7.36 7.31
CA ILE A 42 6.72 -8.47 6.53
C ILE A 42 7.84 -9.39 6.01
N ARG A 43 8.95 -8.84 5.49
CA ARG A 43 10.08 -9.66 4.99
C ARG A 43 10.73 -10.50 6.08
N ALA A 44 10.90 -9.93 7.27
CA ALA A 44 11.56 -10.58 8.39
C ALA A 44 10.66 -11.62 9.07
N SER A 45 9.37 -11.33 9.25
CA SER A 45 8.42 -12.26 9.86
C SER A 45 7.89 -13.31 8.88
N GLY A 46 7.81 -12.98 7.59
CA GLY A 46 7.09 -13.77 6.59
C GLY A 46 5.56 -13.64 6.70
N GLU A 47 5.07 -12.79 7.60
CA GLU A 47 3.65 -12.65 7.93
C GLU A 47 3.22 -11.19 7.87
N LEU A 48 1.92 -10.96 7.62
CA LEU A 48 1.33 -9.64 7.77
C LEU A 48 0.84 -9.47 9.21
N LEU A 49 1.77 -9.15 10.12
CA LEU A 49 1.47 -8.89 11.52
C LEU A 49 0.52 -7.71 11.67
N LYS A 50 -0.24 -7.68 12.77
CA LYS A 50 -1.29 -6.69 12.99
C LYS A 50 -0.78 -5.25 12.91
N GLU A 51 0.38 -4.97 13.49
CA GLU A 51 1.01 -3.65 13.47
C GLU A 51 1.36 -3.22 12.03
N ALA A 52 1.97 -4.13 11.26
CA ALA A 52 2.31 -3.88 9.85
C ALA A 52 1.04 -3.74 8.98
N GLU A 53 -0.01 -4.50 9.28
CA GLU A 53 -1.31 -4.39 8.61
C GLU A 53 -1.97 -3.03 8.89
N ASP A 54 -2.00 -2.59 10.15
CA ASP A 54 -2.59 -1.32 10.56
C ASP A 54 -1.82 -0.13 9.94
N SER A 55 -0.48 -0.22 9.88
CA SER A 55 0.36 0.73 9.14
C SER A 55 0.08 0.70 7.65
N LEU A 56 -0.05 -0.49 7.03
CA LEU A 56 -0.35 -0.62 5.60
C LEU A 56 -1.70 -0.03 5.22
N LYS A 57 -2.75 -0.26 6.01
CA LYS A 57 -4.06 0.38 5.81
C LYS A 57 -3.94 1.89 5.82
N SER A 58 -3.22 2.44 6.80
CA SER A 58 -3.02 3.88 6.95
C SER A 58 -2.23 4.47 5.77
N ALA A 59 -1.16 3.79 5.34
CA ALA A 59 -0.35 4.16 4.18
C ALA A 59 -1.16 4.15 2.88
N ILE A 60 -2.01 3.14 2.65
CA ILE A 60 -2.91 3.08 1.49
C ILE A 60 -3.84 4.29 1.47
N LEU A 61 -4.53 4.57 2.59
CA LEU A 61 -5.49 5.68 2.67
C LEU A 61 -4.82 7.06 2.52
N ALA A 62 -3.60 7.22 3.02
CA ALA A 62 -2.83 8.45 2.86
C ALA A 62 -2.38 8.64 1.40
N PHE A 63 -1.80 7.60 0.80
CA PHE A 63 -1.34 7.63 -0.58
C PHE A 63 -2.49 7.85 -1.56
N LYS A 64 -3.60 7.11 -1.42
CA LYS A 64 -4.79 7.27 -2.25
C LYS A 64 -5.32 8.70 -2.26
N ARG A 65 -5.44 9.31 -1.07
CA ARG A 65 -5.86 10.71 -0.96
C ARG A 65 -4.96 11.62 -1.79
N ALA A 66 -3.64 11.45 -1.69
CA ALA A 66 -2.69 12.24 -2.46
C ALA A 66 -2.64 11.91 -3.97
N PHE A 67 -3.11 10.73 -4.39
CA PHE A 67 -3.12 10.30 -5.78
C PHE A 67 -4.40 10.72 -6.53
N ILE A 68 -5.53 10.75 -5.83
CA ILE A 68 -6.86 11.06 -6.41
C ILE A 68 -7.16 12.57 -6.35
N LEU A 69 -6.62 13.29 -5.37
CA LEU A 69 -6.64 14.77 -5.31
C LEU A 69 -5.73 15.37 -6.38
#